data_AF-A0A495JFQ4-F1
#
_entry.id   AF-A0A495JFQ4-F1
#
_cell.length_a   1.000
_cell.length_b   1.000
_cell.length_c   1.000
_cell.angle_alpha   90.00
_cell.angle_beta   90.00
_cell.angle_gamma   90.00
#
_symmetry.space_group_name_H-M   'P 1'
#
loop_
_entity.id
_entity.type
_entity.pdbx_description
1 polymer ?
#
loop_
_entity_poly.entity_id
_entity_poly.type
_entity_poly.pdbx_seq_one_letter_code
_entity_poly.pdbx_strand_id
1 'polypeptide(L)'
;MDSGRQLAAVGRAGARGAIAAMAMSGVRQATTSLGLVERTPPEQLLKHVAPALFNRVPVNRRPALVEFIHWSVGAFGGAAFGLLPRTVRRRAWVGPAYGFVFWAAFEATVAPKLGISRKRHGLGEQLALLVDHTLYGVVVGSSPWPHAD
;
A
#
# COMPACT_ATOMS: atom_id res chain seq x y z
N MET A 1 -29.49 -6.96 -10.76
CA MET A 1 -28.37 -6.65 -11.68
C MET A 1 -27.18 -5.95 -11.00
N ASP A 2 -27.14 -5.81 -9.67
CA ASP A 2 -26.17 -4.91 -9.00
C ASP A 2 -24.93 -5.60 -8.41
N SER A 3 -25.09 -6.79 -7.83
CA SER A 3 -23.99 -7.50 -7.14
C SER A 3 -22.83 -7.88 -8.08
N GLY A 4 -23.12 -8.28 -9.32
CA GLY A 4 -22.09 -8.65 -10.30
C GLY A 4 -21.22 -7.48 -10.75
N ARG A 5 -21.81 -6.28 -10.92
CA ARG A 5 -21.06 -5.06 -11.26
C ARG A 5 -20.22 -4.58 -10.07
N GLN A 6 -20.76 -4.70 -8.86
CA GLN A 6 -20.05 -4.35 -7.64
C GLN A 6 -18.84 -5.26 -7.40
N LEU A 7 -18.99 -6.58 -7.57
CA LEU A 7 -17.86 -7.52 -7.47
C LEU A 7 -16.77 -7.23 -8.50
N ALA A 8 -17.16 -6.93 -9.74
CA ALA A 8 -16.21 -6.58 -10.78
C ALA A 8 -15.49 -5.24 -10.48
N ALA A 9 -16.19 -4.25 -9.92
CA ALA A 9 -15.60 -2.98 -9.50
C ALA A 9 -14.61 -3.16 -8.34
N VAL A 10 -14.96 -3.97 -7.34
CA VAL A 10 -14.08 -4.34 -6.23
C VAL A 10 -12.85 -5.09 -6.73
N GLY A 11 -13.02 -6.07 -7.62
CA GLY A 11 -11.91 -6.80 -8.23
C GLY A 11 -10.96 -5.90 -9.02
N ARG A 12 -11.50 -4.99 -9.85
CA ARG A 12 -10.68 -3.98 -10.57
C ARG A 12 -9.97 -3.03 -9.63
N ALA A 13 -10.61 -2.60 -8.55
CA ALA A 13 -10.00 -1.73 -7.56
C ALA A 13 -8.89 -2.47 -6.78
N GLY A 14 -9.09 -3.75 -6.48
CA GLY A 14 -8.05 -4.61 -5.91
C GLY A 14 -6.85 -4.80 -6.82
N ALA A 15 -7.06 -5.06 -8.11
CA ALA A 15 -5.99 -5.13 -9.09
C ALA A 15 -5.19 -3.81 -9.17
N ARG A 16 -5.88 -2.67 -9.18
CA ARG A 16 -5.24 -1.34 -9.10
C ARG A 16 -4.44 -1.17 -7.81
N GLY A 17 -4.95 -1.65 -6.68
CA GLY A 17 -4.25 -1.65 -5.40
C GLY A 17 -2.95 -2.47 -5.44
N ALA A 18 -2.95 -3.63 -6.08
CA ALA A 18 -1.71 -4.41 -6.28
C ALA A 18 -0.70 -3.66 -7.16
N ILE A 19 -1.16 -3.08 -8.28
CA ILE A 19 -0.32 -2.29 -9.20
C ILE A 19 0.28 -1.08 -8.48
N ALA A 20 -0.53 -0.39 -7.68
CA ALA A 20 -0.10 0.73 -6.87
C ALA A 20 0.99 0.33 -5.87
N ALA A 21 0.84 -0.80 -5.18
CA ALA A 21 1.85 -1.32 -4.26
C ALA A 21 3.13 -1.77 -4.97
N MET A 22 3.04 -2.33 -6.18
CA MET A 22 4.21 -2.61 -7.01
C MET A 22 4.95 -1.32 -7.41
N ALA A 23 4.21 -0.28 -7.78
CA ALA A 23 4.79 1.02 -8.09
C ALA A 23 5.52 1.64 -6.89
N MET A 24 4.91 1.60 -5.69
CA MET A 24 5.56 2.02 -4.44
C MET A 24 6.85 1.24 -4.18
N SER A 25 6.83 -0.09 -4.41
CA SER A 25 8.03 -0.94 -4.23
C SER A 25 9.17 -0.47 -5.15
N GLY A 26 8.86 -0.14 -6.40
CA GLY A 26 9.82 0.42 -7.35
C GLY A 26 10.35 1.80 -6.93
N VAL A 27 9.48 2.71 -6.48
CA VAL A 27 9.90 4.04 -5.97
C VAL A 27 10.80 3.90 -4.74
N ARG A 28 10.45 2.99 -3.83
CA ARG A 28 11.26 2.70 -2.64
C ARG A 28 12.62 2.12 -3.03
N GLN A 29 12.67 1.20 -3.99
CA GLN A 29 13.93 0.63 -4.48
C GLN A 29 14.82 1.70 -5.12
N ALA A 30 14.24 2.58 -5.95
CA ALA A 30 14.97 3.68 -6.57
C ALA A 30 15.50 4.66 -5.53
N THR A 31 14.67 5.13 -4.59
CA THR A 31 15.07 6.08 -3.55
C THR A 31 16.11 5.50 -2.59
N THR A 32 16.01 4.22 -2.23
CA THR A 32 17.05 3.53 -1.46
C THR A 32 18.35 3.39 -2.25
N SER A 33 18.30 3.08 -3.56
CA SER A 33 19.52 3.01 -4.39
C SER A 33 20.23 4.36 -4.53
N LEU A 34 19.48 5.46 -4.43
CA LEU A 34 20.01 6.82 -4.43
C LEU A 34 20.44 7.30 -3.03
N GLY A 35 20.33 6.46 -2.00
CA GLY A 35 20.69 6.80 -0.62
C GLY A 35 19.75 7.80 0.05
N LEU A 36 18.57 8.08 -0.54
CA LEU A 36 17.61 9.05 -0.03
C LEU A 36 16.77 8.54 1.14
N VAL A 37 16.62 7.21 1.24
CA VAL A 37 15.78 6.55 2.24
C VAL A 37 16.46 5.25 2.72
N GLU A 38 16.58 5.08 4.04
CA GLU A 38 17.10 3.85 4.63
C GLU A 38 16.18 2.64 4.36
N ARG A 39 16.78 1.45 4.31
CA ARG A 39 16.04 0.19 4.15
C ARG A 39 15.14 -0.07 5.38
N THR A 40 13.83 0.11 5.25
CA THR A 40 12.77 -0.36 6.16
C THR A 40 11.43 -0.47 5.37
N PRO A 41 10.29 -1.05 5.85
CA PRO A 41 10.01 -1.88 7.05
C PRO A 41 9.43 -3.32 6.85
N PRO A 42 9.16 -3.91 5.67
CA PRO A 42 8.34 -5.14 5.60
C PRO A 42 9.06 -6.40 6.11
N GLU A 43 10.39 -6.45 6.13
CA GLU A 43 11.15 -7.52 6.80
C GLU A 43 11.01 -7.49 8.33
N GLN A 44 10.92 -6.30 8.93
CA GLN A 44 10.70 -6.13 10.37
C GLN A 44 9.25 -6.46 10.73
N LEU A 45 8.29 -6.10 9.86
CA LEU A 45 6.88 -6.49 9.97
C LEU A 45 6.72 -8.01 9.95
N LEU A 46 7.39 -8.71 9.02
CA LEU A 46 7.27 -10.16 8.92
C LEU A 46 7.88 -10.90 10.13
N LYS A 47 8.98 -10.38 10.67
CA LYS A 47 9.55 -10.88 11.94
C LYS A 47 8.58 -10.78 13.12
N HIS A 48 7.74 -9.75 13.16
CA HIS A 48 6.82 -9.50 14.29
C HIS A 48 5.44 -10.15 14.10
N VAL A 49 4.87 -10.09 12.89
CA VAL A 49 3.49 -10.53 12.63
C VAL A 49 3.40 -12.03 12.39
N ALA A 50 4.40 -12.64 11.75
CA ALA A 50 4.39 -14.07 11.42
C ALA A 50 5.79 -14.71 11.59
N PRO A 51 6.35 -14.72 12.81
CA PRO A 51 7.71 -15.23 13.06
C PRO A 51 7.90 -16.69 12.62
N ALA A 52 6.87 -17.52 12.77
CA ALA A 52 6.88 -18.92 12.34
C ALA A 52 6.98 -19.07 10.80
N LEU A 53 6.34 -18.18 10.03
CA LEU A 53 6.43 -18.17 8.57
C LEU A 53 7.79 -17.63 8.12
N PHE A 54 8.27 -16.55 8.75
CA PHE A 54 9.58 -15.94 8.46
C PHE A 54 10.73 -16.92 8.71
N ASN A 55 10.67 -17.71 9.78
CA ASN A 55 11.70 -18.70 10.12
C ASN A 55 11.69 -19.93 9.20
N ARG A 56 10.53 -20.28 8.63
CA ARG A 56 10.41 -21.38 7.66
C ARG A 56 10.85 -21.01 6.25
N VAL A 57 10.84 -19.73 5.89
CA VAL A 57 11.25 -19.28 4.55
C VAL A 57 12.77 -19.07 4.51
N PRO A 58 13.47 -19.71 3.55
CA PRO A 58 14.90 -19.48 3.31
C PRO A 58 15.23 -18.00 3.17
N VAL A 59 16.37 -17.55 3.73
CA VAL A 59 16.74 -16.13 3.81
C VAL A 59 16.70 -15.44 2.43
N ASN A 60 17.11 -16.14 1.38
CA ASN A 60 17.08 -15.68 0.00
C ASN A 60 15.67 -15.46 -0.59
N ARG A 61 14.62 -16.05 0.01
CA ARG A 61 13.22 -15.89 -0.43
C ARG A 61 12.41 -14.91 0.42
N ARG A 62 12.97 -14.45 1.54
CA ARG A 62 12.27 -13.52 2.46
C ARG A 62 11.91 -12.19 1.80
N PRO A 63 12.77 -11.54 0.99
CA PRO A 63 12.41 -10.29 0.31
C PRO A 63 11.21 -10.46 -0.63
N ALA A 64 11.15 -11.54 -1.41
CA ALA A 64 10.04 -11.82 -2.30
C ALA A 64 8.72 -12.08 -1.54
N LEU A 65 8.77 -12.78 -0.40
CA LEU A 65 7.59 -12.98 0.44
C LEU A 65 7.08 -11.66 1.03
N VAL A 66 8.00 -10.82 1.45
CA VAL A 66 7.76 -9.47 1.99
C VAL A 66 7.07 -8.59 0.95
N GLU A 67 7.57 -8.58 -0.29
CA GLU A 67 6.95 -7.86 -1.42
C GLU A 67 5.57 -8.43 -1.75
N PHE A 68 5.43 -9.76 -1.82
CA PHE A 68 4.14 -10.40 -2.08
C PHE A 68 3.08 -10.02 -1.05
N ILE A 69 3.44 -9.98 0.23
CA ILE A 69 2.54 -9.54 1.30
C ILE A 69 2.20 -8.06 1.14
N HIS A 70 3.19 -7.21 0.81
CA HIS A 70 2.94 -5.80 0.55
C HIS A 70 1.95 -5.59 -0.62
N TRP A 71 2.10 -6.33 -1.72
CA TRP A 71 1.17 -6.28 -2.85
C TRP A 71 -0.21 -6.81 -2.48
N SER A 72 -0.29 -7.84 -1.64
CA SER A 72 -1.55 -8.39 -1.13
C SER A 72 -2.30 -7.38 -0.24
N VAL A 73 -1.58 -6.68 0.64
CA VAL A 73 -2.12 -5.56 1.43
C VAL A 73 -2.58 -4.44 0.50
N GLY A 74 -1.80 -4.12 -0.53
CA GLY A 74 -2.18 -3.18 -1.58
C GLY A 74 -3.47 -3.57 -2.28
N ALA A 75 -3.62 -4.83 -2.67
CA ALA A 75 -4.83 -5.36 -3.28
C ALA A 75 -6.04 -5.27 -2.35
N PHE A 76 -5.86 -5.62 -1.08
CA PHE A 76 -6.91 -5.50 -0.07
C PHE A 76 -7.35 -4.03 0.10
N GLY A 77 -6.40 -3.10 0.22
CA GLY A 77 -6.68 -1.67 0.29
C GLY A 77 -7.39 -1.17 -0.98
N GLY A 78 -7.03 -1.66 -2.16
CA GLY A 78 -7.70 -1.31 -3.40
C GLY A 78 -9.14 -1.83 -3.44
N ALA A 79 -9.37 -3.07 -3.01
CA ALA A 79 -10.70 -3.66 -2.90
C ALA A 79 -11.58 -2.87 -1.92
N ALA A 80 -11.03 -2.48 -0.76
CA ALA A 80 -11.71 -1.64 0.23
C ALA A 80 -12.09 -0.28 -0.34
N PHE A 81 -11.21 0.35 -1.14
CA PHE A 81 -11.57 1.57 -1.87
C PHE A 81 -12.72 1.31 -2.85
N GLY A 82 -12.71 0.18 -3.56
CA GLY A 82 -13.77 -0.21 -4.51
C GLY A 82 -15.17 -0.37 -3.89
N LEU A 83 -15.25 -0.57 -2.58
CA LEU A 83 -16.51 -0.62 -1.83
C LEU A 83 -17.13 0.78 -1.61
N LEU A 84 -16.35 1.85 -1.79
CA LEU A 84 -16.88 3.22 -1.65
C LEU A 84 -17.94 3.51 -2.73
N PRO A 85 -18.98 4.32 -2.39
CA PRO A 85 -19.98 4.74 -3.36
C PRO A 85 -19.33 5.40 -4.57
N ARG A 86 -19.83 5.09 -5.77
CA ARG A 86 -19.28 5.60 -7.03
C ARG A 86 -19.25 7.13 -7.08
N THR A 87 -20.25 7.79 -6.51
CA THR A 87 -20.34 9.26 -6.40
C THR A 87 -19.19 9.88 -5.59
N VAL A 88 -18.65 9.14 -4.63
CA VAL A 88 -17.49 9.54 -3.83
C VAL A 88 -16.21 9.24 -4.60
N ARG A 89 -16.06 8.02 -5.13
CA ARG A 89 -14.84 7.58 -5.86
C ARG A 89 -14.48 8.44 -7.07
N ARG A 90 -15.48 9.05 -7.75
CA ARG A 90 -15.26 9.87 -8.95
C ARG A 90 -14.63 11.24 -8.67
N ARG A 91 -14.53 11.67 -7.42
CA ARG A 91 -13.94 12.98 -7.08
C ARG A 91 -12.41 12.86 -7.15
N ALA A 92 -11.76 13.74 -7.91
CA ALA A 92 -10.32 13.68 -8.17
C ALA A 92 -9.46 13.66 -6.89
N TRP A 93 -9.92 14.29 -5.81
CA TRP A 93 -9.19 14.35 -4.54
C TRP A 93 -9.37 13.11 -3.64
N VAL A 94 -10.38 12.27 -3.91
CA VAL A 94 -10.72 11.13 -3.03
C VAL A 94 -9.66 10.04 -3.09
N GLY A 95 -9.04 9.80 -4.25
CA GLY A 95 -7.90 8.89 -4.38
C GLY A 95 -6.73 9.33 -3.48
N PRO A 96 -6.14 10.52 -3.70
CA PRO A 96 -5.07 11.06 -2.84
C PRO A 96 -5.41 11.06 -1.35
N ALA A 97 -6.61 11.53 -0.98
CA ALA A 97 -7.04 11.55 0.41
C ALA A 97 -7.16 10.14 1.02
N TYR A 98 -7.63 9.17 0.24
CA TYR A 98 -7.65 7.77 0.65
C TYR A 98 -6.23 7.23 0.90
N GLY A 99 -5.29 7.54 0.01
CA GLY A 99 -3.88 7.19 0.18
C GLY A 99 -3.29 7.75 1.47
N PHE A 100 -3.56 9.02 1.77
CA PHE A 100 -3.17 9.67 3.02
C PHE A 100 -3.77 8.96 4.26
N VAL A 101 -5.07 8.66 4.24
CA VAL A 101 -5.74 7.98 5.35
C VAL A 101 -5.19 6.57 5.53
N PHE A 102 -4.90 5.86 4.43
CA PHE A 102 -4.30 4.53 4.46
C PHE A 102 -2.91 4.54 5.11
N TRP A 103 -2.08 5.53 4.76
CA TRP A 103 -0.79 5.78 5.44
C TRP A 103 -0.97 6.11 6.92
N ALA A 104 -1.86 7.04 7.26
CA ALA A 104 -2.10 7.43 8.65
C ALA A 104 -2.58 6.24 9.50
N ALA A 105 -3.42 5.37 8.93
CA ALA A 105 -3.85 4.14 9.59
C ALA A 105 -2.69 3.17 9.82
N PHE A 106 -1.79 3.01 8.83
CA PHE A 106 -0.57 2.22 8.99
C PHE A 106 0.33 2.78 10.10
N GLU A 107 0.59 4.09 10.11
CA GLU A 107 1.36 4.78 11.14
C GLU A 107 0.73 4.67 12.53
N ALA A 108 -0.60 4.69 12.63
CA ALA A 108 -1.29 4.59 13.91
C ALA A 108 -1.37 3.15 14.45
N THR A 109 -1.41 2.14 13.58
CA THR A 109 -1.72 0.76 13.99
C THR A 109 -0.55 -0.20 13.90
N VAL A 110 0.33 -0.02 12.91
CA VAL A 110 1.44 -0.93 12.60
C VAL A 110 2.74 -0.39 13.15
N ALA A 111 3.06 0.89 12.92
CA ALA A 111 4.32 1.48 13.37
C ALA A 111 4.56 1.35 14.90
N PRO A 112 3.57 1.57 15.79
CA PRO A 112 3.77 1.41 17.24
C PRO A 112 4.03 -0.04 17.63
N LYS A 113 3.35 -1.00 16.98
CA LYS A 113 3.49 -2.43 17.26
C LYS A 113 4.85 -2.98 16.82
N LEU A 114 5.51 -2.31 15.88
CA LEU A 114 6.84 -2.67 15.42
C LEU A 114 7.97 -1.97 16.18
N GLY A 115 7.65 -1.12 17.17
CA GLY A 115 8.65 -0.32 17.88
C GLY A 115 9.37 0.69 16.97
N ILE A 116 8.83 0.92 15.77
CA ILE A 116 9.33 1.91 14.81
C ILE A 116 8.78 3.26 15.29
N SER A 117 9.44 3.83 16.29
CA SER A 117 9.04 5.13 16.82
C SER A 117 9.24 6.18 15.74
N ARG A 118 8.24 7.06 15.56
CA ARG A 118 8.30 8.25 14.66
C ARG A 118 9.55 9.12 14.88
N LYS A 119 10.18 9.01 16.05
CA LYS A 119 11.47 9.65 16.39
C LYS A 119 12.70 9.09 15.64
N ARG A 120 12.63 7.86 15.12
CA ARG A 120 13.72 7.24 14.34
C ARG A 120 13.68 7.60 12.86
N HIS A 121 12.53 8.02 12.33
CA HIS A 121 12.41 8.44 10.93
C HIS A 121 12.67 9.94 10.81
N GLY A 122 13.71 10.32 10.06
CA GLY A 122 13.94 11.72 9.67
C GLY A 122 12.76 12.27 8.86
N LEU A 123 12.64 13.61 8.80
CA LEU A 123 11.56 14.29 8.05
C LEU A 123 11.48 13.83 6.58
N GLY A 124 12.63 13.54 5.95
CA GLY A 124 12.68 13.03 4.58
C GLY A 124 12.05 11.65 4.39
N GLU A 125 12.18 10.75 5.36
CA GLU A 125 11.60 9.40 5.27
C GLU A 125 10.08 9.43 5.50
N GLN A 126 9.60 10.29 6.40
CA GLN A 126 8.16 10.51 6.56
C GLN A 126 7.52 11.11 5.30
N LEU A 127 8.22 12.06 4.66
CA LEU A 127 7.77 12.64 3.39
C LEU A 127 7.78 11.60 2.27
N ALA A 128 8.82 10.78 2.16
CA ALA A 128 8.88 9.71 1.16
C ALA A 128 7.73 8.71 1.34
N LEU A 129 7.48 8.25 2.57
CA LEU A 129 6.35 7.37 2.89
C LEU A 129 5.01 8.00 2.54
N LEU A 130 4.81 9.27 2.90
CA LEU A 130 3.60 10.02 2.56
C LEU A 130 3.40 10.13 1.04
N VAL A 131 4.46 10.44 0.29
CA VAL A 131 4.43 10.55 -1.16
C VAL A 131 4.05 9.20 -1.79
N ASP A 132 4.69 8.12 -1.36
CA ASP A 132 4.39 6.76 -1.85
C ASP A 132 2.92 6.38 -1.64
N HIS A 133 2.37 6.70 -0.47
CA HIS A 133 0.97 6.36 -0.16
C HIS A 133 -0.03 7.31 -0.84
N THR A 134 0.35 8.56 -1.06
CA THR A 134 -0.46 9.49 -1.87
C THR A 134 -0.50 9.01 -3.32
N LEU A 135 0.64 8.58 -3.87
CA LEU A 135 0.73 7.94 -5.18
C LEU A 135 -0.15 6.69 -5.24
N TYR A 136 -0.12 5.84 -4.21
CA TYR A 136 -1.01 4.70 -4.12
C TYR A 136 -2.48 5.10 -4.25
N GLY A 137 -2.89 6.14 -3.51
CA GLY A 137 -4.23 6.70 -3.58
C GLY A 137 -4.60 7.23 -4.97
N VAL A 138 -3.67 7.87 -5.67
CA VAL A 138 -3.85 8.32 -7.07
C VAL A 138 -4.09 7.13 -7.99
N VAL A 139 -3.26 6.09 -7.91
CA VAL A 139 -3.37 4.90 -8.77
C VAL A 139 -4.67 4.14 -8.51
N VAL A 140 -5.03 3.93 -7.24
CA VAL A 140 -6.30 3.27 -6.87
C VAL A 140 -7.52 4.09 -7.29
N GLY A 141 -7.43 5.42 -7.14
CA GLY A 141 -8.48 6.37 -7.55
C GLY A 141 -8.58 6.56 -9.07
N SER A 142 -7.53 6.21 -9.82
CA SER A 142 -7.55 6.29 -11.28
C SER A 142 -8.54 5.25 -11.82
N SER A 143 -9.57 5.72 -12.53
CA SER A 143 -10.46 4.86 -13.30
C SER A 143 -9.97 4.87 -14.75
N PRO A 144 -9.60 3.71 -15.33
CA PRO A 144 -9.05 3.69 -16.69
C PRO A 144 -10.09 4.08 -17.76
N TRP A 145 -11.39 4.13 -17.42
CA TRP A 145 -12.45 4.43 -18.37
C TRP A 145 -13.63 5.16 -17.72
N PRO A 146 -14.11 6.30 -18.26
CA PRO A 146 -15.18 7.11 -17.65
C PRO A 146 -16.53 6.39 -17.49
N HIS A 147 -16.72 5.23 -18.14
CA HIS A 147 -18.01 4.52 -18.19
C HIS A 147 -18.02 3.13 -17.51
N ALA A 148 -16.88 2.59 -17.06
CA ALA A 148 -16.79 1.18 -16.68
C ALA A 148 -16.95 0.86 -15.18
N ASP A 149 -16.84 1.85 -14.29
CA ASP A 149 -17.01 1.63 -12.83
C ASP A 149 -18.46 1.75 -12.36
#